data_AF-A0A3D3B6Q6-F1
#
_entry.id   AF-A0A3D3B6Q6-F1
#
_cell.length_a   1.000
_cell.length_b   1.000
_cell.length_c   1.000
_cell.angle_alpha   90.00
_cell.angle_beta   90.00
_cell.angle_gamma   90.00
#
_symmetry.space_group_name_H-M   'P 1'
#
loop_
_entity.id
_entity.type
_entity.pdbx_description
1 polymer ?
#
loop_
_entity_poly.entity_id
_entity_poly.type
_entity_poly.pdbx_seq_one_letter_code
_entity_poly.pdbx_strand_id
1 'polypeptide(L)'
;MNDTAKRELAEAREVCPTTSQGLLKEGALLVDVREPSEVAKVGFAGCEVVNIPLSEFEARWQEVPRDRDVILACAVGERSLKATYFLMYQGYDRVMNMKPGIGRWVERGFPITGSADNVAASEAASSCCGGTSEAAPAGVSCRGDDAEDKAGP
;
A
#
# COMPACT_ATOMS: atom_id res chain seq x y z
N MET A 1 -30.67 -28.47 -5.18
CA MET A 1 -29.27 -28.17 -5.57
C MET A 1 -29.28 -26.76 -6.17
N ASN A 2 -28.63 -25.72 -5.68
CA ASN A 2 -27.56 -25.58 -4.71
C ASN A 2 -27.90 -24.50 -3.70
N ASP A 3 -27.53 -24.80 -2.46
CA ASP A 3 -27.44 -23.90 -1.33
C ASP A 3 -26.43 -22.80 -1.69
N THR A 4 -26.90 -21.72 -2.31
CA THR A 4 -26.14 -20.47 -2.40
C THR A 4 -26.18 -19.86 -1.00
N ALA A 5 -25.47 -20.51 -0.08
CA ALA A 5 -25.27 -20.06 1.28
C ALA A 5 -24.86 -18.60 1.20
N LYS A 6 -25.63 -17.74 1.87
CA LYS A 6 -25.17 -16.42 2.28
C LYS A 6 -23.82 -16.60 2.94
N ARG A 7 -22.72 -16.45 2.19
CA ARG A 7 -21.40 -16.35 2.78
C ARG A 7 -21.40 -14.99 3.46
N GLU A 8 -21.58 -14.99 4.77
CA GLU A 8 -21.22 -13.86 5.60
C GLU A 8 -19.73 -13.61 5.36
N LEU A 9 -19.44 -12.68 4.45
CA LEU A 9 -18.08 -12.26 4.15
C LEU A 9 -17.52 -11.66 5.44
N ALA A 10 -16.62 -12.39 6.08
CA ALA A 10 -15.83 -11.86 7.17
C ALA A 10 -15.08 -10.60 6.70
N GLU A 11 -14.74 -9.71 7.63
CA GLU A 11 -13.91 -8.56 7.32
C GLU A 11 -12.57 -9.02 6.71
N ALA A 12 -12.17 -8.39 5.61
CA ALA A 12 -10.93 -8.72 4.93
C ALA A 12 -9.75 -8.48 5.88
N ARG A 13 -8.88 -9.49 6.02
CA ARG A 13 -7.70 -9.37 6.88
C ARG A 13 -6.75 -8.32 6.30
N GLU A 14 -6.55 -7.22 7.00
CA GLU A 14 -5.60 -6.17 6.60
C GLU A 14 -4.24 -6.36 7.30
N VAL A 15 -3.15 -6.22 6.54
CA VAL A 15 -1.78 -6.36 7.02
C VAL A 15 -0.94 -5.16 6.60
N CYS A 16 0.00 -4.76 7.47
CA CYS A 16 0.93 -3.69 7.15
C CYS A 16 2.09 -4.19 6.27
N PRO A 17 2.78 -3.30 5.50
CA PRO A 17 3.90 -3.70 4.64
C PRO A 17 5.01 -4.48 5.35
N THR A 18 5.29 -4.17 6.62
CA THR A 18 6.30 -4.87 7.42
C THR A 18 5.88 -6.32 7.70
N THR A 19 4.60 -6.55 8.05
CA THR A 19 4.04 -7.88 8.23
C THR A 19 4.01 -8.64 6.90
N SER A 20 3.58 -7.99 5.82
CA SER A 20 3.59 -8.57 4.48
C SER A 20 4.98 -9.04 4.08
N GLN A 21 6.01 -8.25 4.35
CA GLN A 21 7.40 -8.65 4.05
C GLN A 21 7.82 -9.93 4.80
N GLY A 22 7.40 -10.08 6.06
CA GLY A 22 7.65 -11.30 6.84
C GLY A 22 6.99 -12.52 6.18
N LEU A 23 5.69 -12.41 5.91
CA LEU A 23 4.90 -13.46 5.28
C LEU A 23 5.44 -13.85 3.89
N LEU A 24 5.90 -12.88 3.11
CA LEU A 24 6.51 -13.12 1.79
C LEU A 24 7.80 -13.93 1.90
N LYS A 25 8.60 -13.72 2.96
CA LYS A 25 9.79 -14.54 3.23
C LYS A 25 9.44 -15.96 3.67
N GLU A 26 8.28 -16.14 4.29
CA GLU A 26 7.74 -17.45 4.68
C GLU A 26 7.10 -18.21 3.50
N GLY A 27 7.02 -17.58 2.32
CA GLY A 27 6.45 -18.18 1.11
C GLY A 27 5.01 -17.76 0.82
N ALA A 28 4.54 -16.62 1.34
CA ALA A 28 3.31 -16.00 0.83
C ALA A 28 3.48 -15.53 -0.62
N LEU A 29 2.39 -15.40 -1.36
CA LEU A 29 2.37 -14.83 -2.71
C LEU A 29 1.89 -13.38 -2.64
N LEU A 30 2.60 -12.46 -3.30
CA LEU A 30 2.11 -11.09 -3.50
C LEU A 30 1.36 -10.98 -4.83
N VAL A 31 0.15 -10.44 -4.81
CA VAL A 31 -0.62 -10.12 -6.01
C VAL A 31 -0.76 -8.61 -6.13
N ASP A 32 -0.13 -8.05 -7.16
CA ASP A 32 -0.21 -6.63 -7.45
C ASP A 32 -1.37 -6.35 -8.41
N VAL A 33 -2.38 -5.64 -7.93
CA VAL A 33 -3.59 -5.33 -8.71
C VAL A 33 -3.53 -4.01 -9.48
N ARG A 34 -2.35 -3.38 -9.53
CA ARG A 34 -2.12 -2.17 -10.32
C ARG A 34 -1.98 -2.48 -11.80
N GLU A 35 -2.12 -1.44 -12.62
CA GLU A 35 -1.91 -1.56 -14.06
C GLU A 35 -0.43 -1.89 -14.35
N PRO A 36 -0.14 -2.67 -15.40
CA PRO A 36 1.23 -3.12 -15.70
C PRO A 36 2.16 -1.94 -16.01
N SER A 37 1.60 -0.83 -16.50
CA SER A 37 2.31 0.43 -16.74
C SER A 37 2.76 1.11 -15.43
N GLU A 38 2.05 0.93 -14.32
CA GLU A 38 2.46 1.39 -12.99
C GLU A 38 3.58 0.49 -12.43
N VAL A 39 3.40 -0.84 -12.55
CA VAL A 39 4.36 -1.84 -12.06
C VAL A 39 5.70 -1.73 -12.81
N ALA A 40 5.67 -1.43 -14.11
CA ALA A 40 6.86 -1.22 -14.93
C ALA A 40 7.70 -0.02 -14.46
N LYS A 41 7.08 1.00 -13.85
CA LYS A 41 7.79 2.14 -13.27
C LYS A 41 8.34 1.80 -11.90
N VAL A 42 7.46 1.31 -11.02
CA VAL A 42 7.82 0.78 -9.69
C VAL A 42 6.95 -0.42 -9.34
N GLY A 43 7.62 -1.55 -9.17
CA GLY A 43 7.04 -2.82 -8.76
C GLY A 43 7.64 -3.34 -7.46
N PHE A 44 7.02 -4.37 -6.88
CA PHE A 44 7.61 -5.11 -5.78
C PHE A 44 8.77 -5.99 -6.28
N ALA A 45 9.77 -6.20 -5.45
CA ALA A 45 10.88 -7.12 -5.74
C ALA A 45 11.26 -7.96 -4.52
N GLY A 46 12.18 -8.89 -4.70
CA GLY A 46 12.72 -9.73 -3.61
C GLY A 46 11.71 -10.70 -3.01
N CYS A 47 10.57 -10.91 -3.68
CA CYS A 47 9.50 -11.82 -3.31
C CYS A 47 8.82 -12.36 -4.57
N GLU A 48 8.02 -13.41 -4.40
CA GLU A 48 7.17 -13.93 -5.47
C GLU A 48 5.98 -12.99 -5.64
N VAL A 49 5.95 -12.28 -6.77
CA VAL A 49 4.90 -11.31 -7.11
C VAL A 49 4.28 -11.65 -8.46
N VAL A 50 2.95 -11.61 -8.52
CA VAL A 50 2.17 -11.75 -9.74
C VAL A 50 1.39 -10.47 -9.96
N ASN A 51 1.56 -9.83 -11.12
CA ASN A 51 0.75 -8.68 -11.49
C ASN A 51 -0.53 -9.13 -12.20
N ILE A 52 -1.68 -8.83 -11.60
CA ILE A 52 -3.01 -9.10 -12.15
C ILE A 52 -3.81 -7.80 -12.06
N PRO A 53 -3.89 -7.00 -13.14
CA PRO A 53 -4.60 -5.73 -13.12
C PRO A 53 -6.05 -5.90 -12.66
N LEU A 54 -6.58 -4.96 -11.88
CA LEU A 54 -7.95 -5.04 -11.36
C LEU A 54 -8.98 -5.27 -12.48
N SER A 55 -8.76 -4.67 -13.65
CA SER A 55 -9.60 -4.80 -14.86
C SER A 55 -9.68 -6.24 -15.40
N GLU A 56 -8.63 -7.04 -15.21
CA GLU A 56 -8.54 -8.44 -15.66
C GLU A 56 -8.75 -9.43 -14.50
N PHE A 57 -8.79 -8.95 -13.27
CA PHE A 57 -8.80 -9.77 -12.06
C PHE A 57 -9.98 -10.73 -12.02
N GLU A 58 -11.17 -10.28 -12.44
CA GLU A 58 -12.38 -11.11 -12.50
C GLU A 58 -12.28 -12.27 -13.50
N ALA A 59 -11.41 -12.16 -14.52
CA ALA A 59 -11.15 -13.24 -15.47
C ALA A 59 -9.96 -14.12 -15.03
N ARG A 60 -9.01 -13.55 -14.28
CA ARG A 60 -7.70 -14.15 -13.98
C ARG A 60 -7.51 -14.60 -12.52
N TRP A 61 -8.51 -14.40 -11.66
CA TRP A 61 -8.46 -14.79 -10.25
C TRP A 61 -8.12 -16.27 -10.01
N GLN A 62 -8.37 -17.15 -10.99
CA GLN A 62 -8.03 -18.57 -10.91
C GLN A 62 -6.52 -18.84 -10.93
N GLU A 63 -5.70 -17.90 -11.39
CA GLU A 63 -4.23 -18.00 -11.32
C GLU A 63 -3.73 -17.85 -9.87
N VAL A 64 -4.55 -17.31 -8.97
CA VAL A 64 -4.18 -17.14 -7.57
C VAL A 64 -4.28 -18.49 -6.85
N PRO A 65 -3.18 -19.01 -6.28
CA PRO A 65 -3.19 -20.26 -5.55
C PRO A 65 -4.00 -20.15 -4.25
N ARG A 66 -4.74 -21.20 -3.92
CA ARG A 66 -5.50 -21.30 -2.65
C ARG A 66 -4.75 -22.02 -1.53
N ASP A 67 -3.62 -22.66 -1.88
CA ASP A 67 -2.87 -23.53 -0.97
C ASP A 67 -1.89 -22.77 -0.06
N ARG A 68 -1.67 -21.48 -0.30
CA ARG A 68 -0.74 -20.62 0.44
C ARG A 68 -1.36 -19.26 0.77
N ASP A 69 -0.70 -18.51 1.64
CA ASP A 69 -1.12 -17.15 1.98
C ASP A 69 -0.93 -16.23 0.78
N VAL A 70 -1.95 -15.44 0.48
CA VAL A 70 -1.97 -14.49 -0.63
C VAL A 70 -2.17 -13.09 -0.09
N ILE A 71 -1.27 -12.20 -0.47
CA ILE A 71 -1.28 -10.80 -0.07
C ILE A 71 -1.59 -9.97 -1.31
N LEU A 72 -2.67 -9.20 -1.28
CA LEU A 72 -3.04 -8.30 -2.35
C LEU A 72 -2.53 -6.91 -2.04
N ALA A 73 -1.87 -6.29 -3.01
CA ALA A 73 -1.29 -4.96 -2.88
C ALA A 73 -1.72 -4.07 -4.04
N CYS A 74 -1.89 -2.77 -3.74
CA CYS A 74 -2.03 -1.74 -4.76
C CYS A 74 -1.25 -0.49 -4.37
N ALA A 75 -1.58 0.68 -4.92
CA ALA A 75 -0.92 1.94 -4.56
C ALA A 75 -1.12 2.29 -3.07
N VAL A 76 -2.37 2.33 -2.61
CA VAL A 76 -2.74 2.82 -1.27
C VAL A 76 -3.53 1.82 -0.41
N GLY A 77 -4.12 0.79 -1.01
CA GLY A 77 -4.87 -0.29 -0.33
C GLY A 77 -6.34 -0.43 -0.73
N GLU A 78 -6.93 0.51 -1.48
CA GLU A 78 -8.36 0.46 -1.86
C GLU A 78 -8.66 -0.54 -2.99
N ARG A 79 -7.88 -0.51 -4.08
CA ARG A 79 -8.04 -1.43 -5.21
C ARG A 79 -7.82 -2.89 -4.78
N SER A 80 -6.81 -3.12 -3.95
CA SER A 80 -6.49 -4.44 -3.41
C SER A 80 -7.57 -4.93 -2.45
N LEU A 81 -8.17 -4.06 -1.64
CA LEU A 81 -9.28 -4.43 -0.76
C LEU A 81 -10.47 -5.01 -1.54
N LYS A 82 -10.86 -4.38 -2.67
CA LYS A 82 -11.92 -4.90 -3.55
C LYS A 82 -11.58 -6.28 -4.09
N ALA A 83 -10.35 -6.47 -4.56
CA ALA A 83 -9.86 -7.75 -5.05
C ALA A 83 -9.82 -8.83 -3.94
N THR A 84 -9.46 -8.44 -2.71
CA THR A 84 -9.49 -9.35 -1.55
C THR A 84 -10.91 -9.83 -1.27
N TYR A 85 -11.89 -8.93 -1.19
CA TYR A 85 -13.29 -9.31 -1.02
C TYR A 85 -13.81 -10.20 -2.15
N PHE A 86 -13.40 -9.93 -3.39
CA PHE A 86 -13.75 -10.77 -4.53
C PHE A 86 -13.21 -12.20 -4.34
N LEU A 87 -11.94 -12.37 -3.97
CA LEU A 87 -11.38 -13.70 -3.69
C LEU A 87 -12.06 -14.38 -2.50
N MET A 88 -12.36 -13.64 -1.42
CA MET A 88 -13.12 -14.19 -0.29
C MET A 88 -14.48 -14.71 -0.73
N TYR A 89 -15.17 -13.99 -1.62
CA TYR A 89 -16.45 -14.43 -2.19
C TYR A 89 -16.30 -15.73 -3.00
N GLN A 90 -15.21 -15.85 -3.76
CA GLN A 90 -14.86 -17.09 -4.49
C GLN A 90 -14.44 -18.25 -3.57
N GLY A 91 -14.25 -18.02 -2.26
CA GLY A 91 -13.90 -19.03 -1.27
C GLY A 91 -12.41 -19.15 -1.01
N TYR A 92 -11.68 -18.03 -1.09
CA TYR A 92 -10.32 -17.96 -0.60
C TYR A 92 -10.34 -17.53 0.87
N ASP A 93 -9.87 -18.40 1.77
CA ASP A 93 -9.80 -18.12 3.21
C ASP A 93 -8.47 -17.46 3.62
N ARG A 94 -7.40 -17.61 2.82
CA ARG A 94 -6.04 -17.18 3.13
C ARG A 94 -5.60 -15.95 2.34
N VAL A 95 -6.50 -14.97 2.19
CA VAL A 95 -6.23 -13.72 1.48
C VAL A 95 -6.15 -12.54 2.44
N MET A 96 -5.21 -11.64 2.17
CA MET A 96 -4.92 -10.48 3.01
C MET A 96 -4.76 -9.23 2.15
N ASN A 97 -5.32 -8.12 2.60
CA ASN A 97 -5.11 -6.81 1.96
C ASN A 97 -3.89 -6.13 2.59
N MET A 98 -2.91 -5.72 1.77
CA MET A 98 -1.78 -4.93 2.25
C MET A 98 -2.12 -3.44 2.25
N LYS A 99 -2.06 -2.83 3.44
CA LYS A 99 -2.34 -1.40 3.64
C LYS A 99 -1.35 -0.76 4.64
N PRO A 100 -0.86 0.46 4.38
CA PRO A 100 -0.94 1.21 3.12
C PRO A 100 -0.05 0.54 2.05
N GLY A 101 -0.46 0.61 0.78
CA GLY A 101 0.08 -0.17 -0.35
C GLY A 101 1.58 0.05 -0.68
N ILE A 102 1.93 0.13 -1.97
CA ILE A 102 3.35 0.23 -2.37
C ILE A 102 4.03 1.53 -1.90
N GLY A 103 3.29 2.61 -1.64
CA GLY A 103 3.83 3.87 -1.13
C GLY A 103 4.70 3.64 0.10
N ARG A 104 4.12 3.04 1.15
CA ARG A 104 4.85 2.72 2.36
C ARG A 104 5.90 1.62 2.18
N TRP A 105 5.72 0.73 1.21
CA TRP A 105 6.76 -0.26 0.89
C TRP A 105 8.06 0.42 0.42
N VAL A 106 7.93 1.41 -0.45
CA VAL A 106 9.05 2.23 -0.95
C VAL A 106 9.63 3.09 0.17
N GLU A 107 8.79 3.76 0.97
CA GLU A 107 9.25 4.59 2.10
C GLU A 107 10.05 3.78 3.13
N ARG A 108 9.69 2.50 3.33
CA ARG A 108 10.40 1.57 4.22
C ARG A 108 11.75 1.11 3.65
N GLY A 109 12.07 1.43 2.40
CA GLY A 109 13.28 0.97 1.72
C GLY A 109 13.26 -0.53 1.42
N PHE A 110 12.07 -1.12 1.24
CA PHE A 110 11.97 -2.53 0.87
C PHE A 110 12.34 -2.75 -0.60
N PRO A 111 12.69 -4.00 -1.00
CA PRO A 111 13.11 -4.27 -2.37
C PRO A 111 12.00 -3.94 -3.36
N ILE A 112 12.34 -3.15 -4.37
CA ILE A 112 11.46 -2.76 -5.47
C ILE A 112 12.14 -2.98 -6.81
N THR A 113 11.34 -3.11 -7.86
CA THR A 113 11.78 -3.06 -9.25
C THR A 113 11.55 -1.64 -9.76
N GLY A 114 12.50 -1.08 -10.52
CA GLY A 114 12.41 0.28 -11.06
C GLY A 114 12.98 1.35 -10.11
N SER A 115 12.48 2.59 -10.20
CA SER A 115 13.05 3.73 -9.45
C SER A 115 12.06 4.30 -8.43
N ALA A 116 12.43 4.29 -7.14
CA ALA A 116 11.63 4.76 -6.00
C ALA A 116 11.03 6.16 -6.17
N ASP A 117 11.71 7.04 -6.93
CA ASP A 117 11.31 8.42 -7.22
C ASP A 117 9.92 8.50 -7.88
N ASN A 118 9.52 7.47 -8.63
CA ASN A 118 8.23 7.43 -9.31
C ASN A 118 7.03 7.21 -8.37
N VAL A 119 7.25 6.71 -7.15
CA VAL A 119 6.18 6.54 -6.16
C VAL A 119 6.10 7.75 -5.23
N ALA A 120 7.24 8.32 -4.86
CA ALA A 120 7.29 9.57 -4.09
C ALA A 120 6.62 10.74 -4.84
N ALA A 121 6.74 10.79 -6.17
CA ALA A 121 6.07 11.79 -6.99
C ALA A 121 4.53 11.68 -7.01
N SER A 122 3.97 10.48 -6.78
CA SER A 122 2.52 10.25 -6.76
C SER A 122 1.90 10.56 -5.39
N GLU A 123 2.63 10.35 -4.30
CA GLU A 123 2.18 10.60 -2.93
C GLU A 123 2.42 12.06 -2.46
N ALA A 124 3.14 12.86 -3.25
CA ALA A 124 3.24 14.32 -3.02
C ALA A 124 1.95 15.07 -3.38
N ALA A 125 1.00 14.44 -4.09
CA ALA A 125 -0.25 15.07 -4.53
C ALA A 125 -1.43 14.96 -3.53
N SER A 126 -1.24 14.31 -2.37
CA SER A 126 -2.21 14.33 -1.27
C SER A 126 -1.61 14.83 0.05
N SER A 127 -0.66 15.77 -0.04
CA SER A 127 -0.39 16.67 1.09
C SER A 127 -1.36 17.85 1.01
N CYS A 128 -2.53 17.69 1.62
CA CYS A 128 -3.35 18.81 2.05
C CYS A 128 -2.67 19.53 3.23
N CYS A 129 -1.53 20.14 2.99
CA CYS A 129 -1.05 21.30 3.73
C CYS A 129 0.00 22.02 2.88
N GLY A 130 -0.26 23.29 2.59
CA GLY A 130 0.80 24.20 2.20
C GLY A 130 1.86 24.24 3.31
N GLY A 131 3.12 24.33 2.91
CA GLY A 131 4.23 24.46 3.84
C GLY A 131 5.48 23.83 3.29
N THR A 132 6.23 24.60 2.51
CA THR A 132 7.65 24.34 2.26
C THR A 132 8.40 24.29 3.60
N SER A 133 9.06 23.18 3.89
CA SER A 133 10.22 23.13 4.79
C SER A 133 10.97 21.86 4.41
N GLU A 134 12.00 21.97 3.56
CA GLU A 134 13.32 22.51 3.89
C GLU A 134 13.92 21.77 5.08
N ALA A 135 15.00 21.06 4.76
CA ALA A 135 15.71 20.14 5.62
C ALA A 135 16.17 20.83 6.91
N ALA A 136 15.78 20.26 8.05
CA ALA A 136 16.37 20.61 9.32
C ALA A 136 17.76 19.96 9.47
N PRO A 137 18.79 20.74 9.82
CA PRO A 137 19.72 20.32 10.83
C PRO A 137 19.45 21.06 12.15
N ALA A 138 19.75 20.34 13.22
CA ALA A 138 19.51 20.69 14.61
C ALA A 138 20.12 22.02 15.05
N GLY A 139 19.43 22.70 15.98
CA GLY A 139 20.03 23.69 16.89
C GLY A 139 19.23 24.98 17.07
N VAL A 140 18.09 24.92 17.77
CA VAL A 140 17.41 26.14 18.25
C VAL A 140 18.01 26.53 19.60
N SER A 141 18.56 27.74 19.68
CA SER A 141 18.90 28.42 20.93
C SER A 141 17.99 29.63 21.06
N CYS A 142 17.20 29.66 22.13
CA CYS A 142 16.20 30.67 22.41
C CYS A 142 16.84 31.93 23.01
N ARG A 143 16.66 33.10 22.36
CA ARG A 143 16.66 34.48 22.89
C ARG A 143 15.82 35.29 21.87
N GLY A 144 14.74 35.99 22.21
CA GLY A 144 14.56 36.96 23.30
C GLY A 144 14.70 38.38 22.69
N ASP A 145 13.71 39.24 22.94
CA ASP A 145 13.51 40.64 22.46
C ASP A 145 12.93 40.75 21.03
N ASP A 146 11.92 41.57 20.71
CA ASP A 146 11.49 42.85 21.29
C ASP A 146 10.03 43.15 20.85
N ALA A 147 9.25 43.85 21.67
CA ALA A 147 7.90 44.30 21.32
C ALA A 147 7.71 45.77 21.77
N GLU A 148 8.01 46.68 20.84
CA GLU A 148 7.63 48.11 20.78
C GLU A 148 6.10 48.30 20.87
N ASP A 149 5.47 49.42 21.22
CA ASP A 149 5.79 50.75 21.77
C ASP A 149 4.41 51.43 22.00
N LYS A 150 4.39 52.55 22.76
CA LYS A 150 3.34 53.60 22.90
C LYS A 150 2.35 53.51 24.07
N ALA A 151 2.76 54.12 25.19
CA ALA A 151 1.87 54.90 26.07
C ALA A 151 2.10 56.40 25.82
N GLY A 152 1.01 57.16 25.69
CA GLY A 152 1.00 58.60 25.40
C GLY A 152 1.26 59.49 26.63
N PRO A 153 1.28 60.82 26.45
CA PRO A 153 1.21 61.78 27.54
C PRO A 153 -0.21 61.95 28.09
#